data_AF-A0AA40C2B0-F1
#
_entry.id   AF-A0AA40C2B0-F1
#
_cell.length_a   1.000
_cell.length_b   1.000
_cell.length_c   1.000
_cell.angle_alpha   90.00
_cell.angle_beta   90.00
_cell.angle_gamma   90.00
#
_symmetry.space_group_name_H-M   'P 1'
#
loop_
_entity.id
_entity.type
_entity.pdbx_description
1 polymer ?
#
loop_
_entity_poly.entity_id
_entity_poly.type
_entity_poly.pdbx_seq_one_letter_code
_entity_poly.pdbx_strand_id
1 'polypeptide(L)'
;YAALSYVWGPSTPEAYIEVNTQPVRVTRNLEVALRHLRNAPDNNENKLRFWIDAVCIDQSSTRERSTEVARMGRIYSSARRVVCWLGPAFAGVDVALGTVRDLERVAGSEVEFLSPWNSSAQKRVVTGEAIRGLYEMLRRPYWSRLWIVQEVAL
;
A
#
# COMPACT_ATOMS: atom_id res chain seq x y z
N TYR A 1 0.70 3.70 16.29
CA TYR A 1 -0.27 3.92 15.19
C TYR A 1 0.11 3.01 14.03
N ALA A 2 -0.76 2.86 13.03
CA ALA A 2 -0.39 2.38 11.70
C ALA A 2 -0.18 3.61 10.78
N ALA A 3 0.69 3.53 9.79
CA ALA A 3 0.82 4.59 8.78
C ALA A 3 0.10 4.18 7.49
N LEU A 4 -0.62 5.11 6.87
CA LEU A 4 -1.24 4.88 5.56
C LEU A 4 -0.34 5.45 4.47
N SER A 5 0.12 4.56 3.59
CA SER A 5 0.87 4.89 2.39
C SER A 5 -0.07 4.79 1.18
N TYR A 6 -0.31 5.90 0.48
CA TYR A 6 -1.28 5.96 -0.61
C TYR A 6 -0.98 7.09 -1.61
N VAL A 7 -1.49 6.95 -2.84
CA VAL A 7 -1.44 8.03 -3.84
C VAL A 7 -2.46 9.10 -3.45
N TRP A 8 -2.07 10.36 -3.33
CA TRP A 8 -3.04 11.42 -3.01
C TRP A 8 -4.15 11.54 -4.05
N GLY A 9 -3.82 11.36 -5.32
CA GLY A 9 -4.74 11.50 -6.45
C GLY A 9 -4.81 12.95 -6.93
N PRO A 10 -5.88 13.33 -7.64
CA PRO A 10 -6.10 14.72 -8.06
C PRO A 10 -6.07 15.68 -6.86
N SER A 11 -5.51 16.86 -7.05
CA SER A 11 -5.35 17.87 -6.00
C SER A 11 -6.67 18.47 -5.49
N THR A 12 -7.79 18.19 -6.16
CA THR A 12 -9.12 18.67 -5.80
C THR A 12 -9.75 17.75 -4.74
N PRO A 13 -10.00 18.25 -3.51
CA PRO A 13 -10.71 17.48 -2.51
C PRO A 13 -12.18 17.31 -2.91
N GLU A 14 -12.62 16.06 -3.00
CA GLU A 14 -13.92 15.64 -3.53
C GLU A 14 -14.79 14.92 -2.49
N ALA A 15 -14.27 14.73 -1.28
CA ALA A 15 -14.96 14.01 -0.22
C ALA A 15 -14.70 14.62 1.16
N TYR A 16 -15.46 14.15 2.16
CA TYR A 16 -15.34 14.56 3.55
C TYR A 16 -15.17 13.33 4.45
N ILE A 17 -14.34 13.49 5.48
CA ILE A 17 -14.24 12.59 6.63
C ILE A 17 -14.49 13.37 7.91
N GLU A 18 -14.74 12.67 9.01
CA GLU A 18 -14.87 13.29 10.33
C GLU A 18 -13.59 13.09 11.13
N VAL A 19 -13.04 14.18 11.65
CA VAL A 19 -11.87 14.18 12.54
C VAL A 19 -12.23 15.01 13.77
N ASN A 20 -12.24 14.41 14.96
CA ASN A 20 -12.66 15.07 16.20
C ASN A 20 -14.00 15.80 16.05
N THR A 21 -15.01 15.12 15.50
CA THR A 21 -16.35 15.65 15.20
C THR A 21 -16.41 16.83 14.23
N GLN A 22 -15.31 17.13 13.53
CA GLN A 22 -15.24 18.18 12.52
C GLN A 22 -15.10 17.60 11.12
N PRO A 23 -15.83 18.12 10.12
CA PRO A 23 -15.69 17.69 8.74
C PRO A 23 -14.35 18.18 8.17
N VAL A 24 -13.55 17.25 7.66
CA VAL A 24 -12.27 17.53 6.98
C VAL A 24 -12.37 17.11 5.53
N ARG A 25 -11.99 18.02 4.62
CA ARG A 25 -11.96 17.76 3.18
C ARG A 25 -10.77 16.87 2.83
N VAL A 26 -11.04 15.81 2.07
CA VAL A 26 -10.01 14.87 1.60
C VAL A 26 -10.23 14.52 0.13
N THR A 27 -9.20 13.95 -0.50
CA THR A 27 -9.35 13.41 -1.85
C THR A 27 -10.25 12.18 -1.84
N ARG A 28 -10.91 11.91 -2.98
CA ARG A 28 -11.75 10.73 -3.12
C ARG A 28 -10.98 9.44 -2.86
N ASN A 29 -9.70 9.38 -3.27
CA ASN A 29 -8.88 8.19 -3.05
C ASN A 29 -8.66 7.91 -1.55
N LEU A 30 -8.39 8.96 -0.75
CA LEU A 30 -8.24 8.80 0.70
C LEU A 30 -9.53 8.35 1.36
N GLU A 31 -10.68 8.95 0.99
CA GLU A 31 -11.97 8.54 1.55
C GLU A 31 -12.29 7.07 1.25
N VAL A 32 -12.07 6.62 0.00
CA VAL A 32 -12.29 5.23 -0.40
C VAL A 32 -11.35 4.29 0.36
N ALA A 33 -10.07 4.65 0.53
CA ALA A 33 -9.10 3.88 1.29
C ALA A 33 -9.56 3.72 2.75
N LEU A 34 -9.92 4.82 3.41
CA LEU A 34 -10.40 4.82 4.80
C LEU A 34 -11.65 3.99 4.99
N ARG A 35 -12.59 4.04 4.04
CA ARG A 35 -13.81 3.21 4.07
C ARG A 35 -13.49 1.73 4.00
N HIS A 36 -12.52 1.32 3.17
CA HIS A 36 -12.06 -0.07 3.09
C HIS A 36 -11.36 -0.49 4.37
N LEU A 37 -10.47 0.34 4.91
CA LEU A 37 -9.72 0.04 6.13
C LEU A 37 -10.62 -0.08 7.35
N ARG A 38 -11.68 0.73 7.43
CA ARG A 38 -12.69 0.63 8.49
C ARG A 38 -13.35 -0.74 8.52
N ASN A 39 -13.61 -1.32 7.35
CA ASN A 39 -14.29 -2.61 7.19
C ASN A 39 -13.32 -3.80 7.09
N ALA A 40 -12.01 -3.59 7.22
CA ALA A 40 -11.03 -4.65 7.07
C ALA A 40 -11.13 -5.65 8.23
N PRO A 41 -10.96 -6.97 7.99
CA PRO A 41 -11.03 -7.99 9.04
C PRO A 41 -10.05 -7.73 10.20
N ASP A 42 -8.89 -7.18 9.89
CA ASP A 42 -7.85 -6.87 10.86
C ASP A 42 -8.20 -5.66 11.76
N ASN A 43 -9.29 -4.95 11.46
CA ASN A 43 -9.79 -3.80 12.23
C ASN A 43 -10.87 -4.20 13.25
N ASN A 44 -10.60 -5.29 13.97
CA ASN A 44 -11.44 -5.70 15.09
C ASN A 44 -11.62 -4.54 16.09
N GLU A 45 -12.89 -4.22 16.37
CA GLU A 45 -13.33 -3.19 17.32
C GLU A 45 -12.91 -1.75 16.99
N ASN A 46 -12.58 -1.45 15.73
CA ASN A 46 -12.29 -0.08 15.27
C ASN A 46 -11.12 0.60 16.01
N LYS A 47 -10.16 -0.20 16.51
CA LYS A 47 -9.04 0.27 17.35
C LYS A 47 -7.82 0.74 16.55
N LEU A 48 -7.81 0.58 15.23
CA LEU A 48 -6.67 1.03 14.40
C LEU A 48 -6.64 2.54 14.27
N ARG A 49 -5.64 3.14 14.92
CA ARG A 49 -5.27 4.56 14.75
C ARG A 49 -4.31 4.68 13.59
N PHE A 50 -4.67 5.48 12.59
CA PHE A 50 -3.84 5.76 11.42
C PHE A 50 -3.17 7.13 11.53
N TRP A 51 -1.89 7.18 11.17
CA TRP A 51 -1.23 8.41 10.76
C TRP A 51 -1.35 8.53 9.25
N ILE A 52 -1.78 9.70 8.78
CA ILE A 52 -2.07 10.00 7.38
C ILE A 52 -1.56 11.40 7.12
N ASP A 53 -0.61 11.57 6.22
CA ASP A 53 0.05 12.84 5.92
C ASP A 53 -0.94 14.00 5.64
N ALA A 54 -1.94 13.77 4.79
CA ALA A 54 -2.94 14.76 4.42
C ALA A 54 -3.86 15.20 5.58
N VAL A 55 -3.87 14.45 6.69
CA VAL A 55 -4.73 14.73 7.86
C VAL A 55 -3.88 15.20 9.05
N CYS A 56 -2.72 14.58 9.27
CA CYS A 56 -1.88 14.81 10.44
C CYS A 56 -0.87 15.95 10.27
N ILE A 57 -0.63 16.42 9.04
CA ILE A 57 0.26 17.55 8.74
C ILE A 57 -0.60 18.73 8.30
N ASP A 58 -0.34 19.91 8.84
CA ASP A 58 -0.92 21.14 8.31
C ASP A 58 -0.38 21.44 6.91
N GLN A 59 -1.21 21.13 5.90
CA GLN A 59 -0.88 21.33 4.49
C GLN A 59 -0.79 22.80 4.08
N SER A 60 -1.34 23.73 4.88
CA SER A 60 -1.26 25.16 4.63
C SER A 60 0.06 25.77 5.11
N SER A 61 0.72 25.13 6.07
CA SER A 61 2.00 25.56 6.64
C SER A 61 3.17 24.92 5.91
N THR A 62 3.76 25.64 4.95
CA THR A 62 4.98 25.19 4.26
C THR A 62 6.10 24.84 5.25
N ARG A 63 6.22 25.59 6.35
CA ARG A 63 7.22 25.35 7.40
C ARG A 63 7.01 24.01 8.10
N GLU A 64 5.77 23.70 8.49
CA GLU A 64 5.45 22.41 9.10
C GLU A 64 5.64 21.29 8.11
N ARG A 65 5.09 21.44 6.89
CA ARG A 65 5.22 20.44 5.83
C ARG A 65 6.68 20.08 5.57
N SER A 66 7.57 21.06 5.43
CA SER A 66 9.01 20.78 5.25
C SER A 66 9.62 20.04 6.45
N THR A 67 9.20 20.38 7.67
CA THR A 67 9.67 19.72 8.90
C THR A 67 9.19 18.27 8.98
N GLU A 68 7.92 18.01 8.67
CA GLU A 68 7.32 16.69 8.73
C GLU A 68 7.78 15.79 7.57
N VAL A 69 8.00 16.36 6.37
CA VAL A 69 8.63 15.64 5.24
C VAL A 69 10.03 15.17 5.63
N ALA A 70 10.83 15.99 6.31
CA ALA A 70 12.14 15.58 6.81
C ALA A 70 12.07 14.48 7.90
N ARG A 71 10.90 14.28 8.52
CA ARG A 71 10.66 13.26 9.55
C ARG A 71 9.98 12.00 9.02
N MET A 72 9.55 11.95 7.76
CA MET A 72 8.78 10.83 7.20
C MET A 72 9.42 9.48 7.48
N GLY A 73 10.72 9.32 7.24
CA GLY A 73 11.41 8.05 7.53
C GLY A 73 11.28 7.60 8.98
N ARG A 74 11.33 8.52 9.95
CA ARG A 74 11.11 8.20 11.38
C ARG A 74 9.65 7.88 11.69
N ILE A 75 8.71 8.58 11.07
CA ILE A 75 7.27 8.35 11.27
C ILE A 75 6.89 6.96 10.76
N TYR A 76 7.31 6.60 9.54
CA TYR A 76 7.01 5.30 8.95
C TYR A 76 7.70 4.15 9.69
N SER A 77 8.99 4.26 10.02
CA SER A 77 9.70 3.23 10.81
C SER A 77 9.19 3.09 12.25
N SER A 78 8.59 4.13 12.83
CA SER A 78 7.97 4.05 14.17
C SER A 78 6.53 3.53 14.14
N ALA A 79 5.94 3.33 12.96
CA ALA A 79 4.60 2.78 12.83
C ALA A 79 4.61 1.29 13.17
N ARG A 80 3.57 0.80 13.86
CA ARG A 80 3.43 -0.64 14.15
C ARG A 80 3.33 -1.47 12.86
N ARG A 81 2.73 -0.88 11.83
CA ARG A 81 2.66 -1.40 10.47
C ARG A 81 2.40 -0.25 9.51
N VAL A 82 2.86 -0.42 8.28
CA VAL A 82 2.51 0.45 7.16
C VAL A 82 1.47 -0.26 6.30
N VAL A 83 0.40 0.44 5.95
CA VAL A 83 -0.65 -0.07 5.07
C VAL A 83 -0.52 0.62 3.72
N CYS A 84 -0.19 -0.15 2.70
CA CYS A 84 -0.02 0.33 1.33
C CYS A 84 -1.34 0.21 0.57
N TRP A 85 -1.99 1.34 0.29
CA TRP A 85 -3.22 1.38 -0.49
C TRP A 85 -2.93 1.46 -1.98
N LEU A 86 -3.08 0.33 -2.68
CA LEU A 86 -2.88 0.21 -4.14
C LEU A 86 -4.11 0.62 -4.96
N GLY A 87 -5.23 0.93 -4.29
CA GLY A 87 -6.52 1.20 -4.90
C GLY A 87 -7.54 0.08 -4.69
N PRO A 88 -8.76 0.24 -5.22
CA PRO A 88 -9.79 -0.79 -5.16
C PRO A 88 -9.36 -2.10 -5.82
N ALA A 89 -9.95 -3.20 -5.36
CA ALA A 89 -9.76 -4.52 -5.96
C ALA A 89 -10.09 -4.51 -7.47
N PHE A 90 -9.43 -5.40 -8.21
CA PHE A 90 -9.61 -5.56 -9.64
C PHE A 90 -9.76 -7.03 -10.00
N ALA A 91 -10.28 -7.31 -11.20
CA ALA A 91 -10.44 -8.67 -11.71
C ALA A 91 -9.07 -9.38 -11.76
N GLY A 92 -8.95 -10.51 -11.08
CA GLY A 92 -7.70 -11.29 -11.00
C GLY A 92 -6.76 -10.87 -9.86
N VAL A 93 -7.20 -10.02 -8.92
CA VAL A 93 -6.40 -9.65 -7.74
C VAL A 93 -5.99 -10.87 -6.91
N ASP A 94 -6.86 -11.87 -6.74
CA ASP A 94 -6.55 -13.08 -5.98
C ASP A 94 -5.45 -13.91 -6.65
N VAL A 95 -5.48 -14.00 -7.98
CA VAL A 95 -4.43 -14.66 -8.78
C VAL A 95 -3.11 -13.91 -8.64
N ALA A 96 -3.13 -12.58 -8.71
CA ALA A 96 -1.95 -11.74 -8.53
C ALA A 96 -1.32 -11.93 -7.14
N LEU A 97 -2.14 -11.89 -6.07
CA LEU A 97 -1.69 -12.11 -4.70
C LEU A 97 -1.16 -13.52 -4.49
N GLY A 98 -1.81 -14.54 -5.06
CA GLY A 98 -1.31 -15.92 -5.07
C GLY A 98 0.06 -16.02 -5.75
N THR A 99 0.23 -15.34 -6.88
CA THR A 99 1.49 -15.31 -7.63
C THR A 99 2.62 -14.64 -6.82
N VAL A 100 2.34 -13.54 -6.12
CA VAL A 100 3.32 -12.88 -5.24
C VAL A 100 3.77 -13.82 -4.11
N ARG A 101 2.84 -14.52 -3.46
CA ARG A 101 3.16 -15.50 -2.40
C ARG A 101 3.98 -16.66 -2.94
N ASP A 102 3.72 -17.09 -4.18
CA ASP A 102 4.49 -18.13 -4.83
C ASP A 102 5.92 -17.66 -5.15
N LEU A 103 6.09 -16.41 -5.62
CA LEU A 103 7.40 -15.81 -5.85
C LEU A 103 8.21 -15.65 -4.55
N GLU A 104 7.58 -15.21 -3.46
CA GLU A 104 8.22 -15.07 -2.15
C GLU A 104 8.82 -16.40 -1.66
N ARG A 105 8.08 -17.51 -1.81
CA ARG A 105 8.57 -18.84 -1.43
C ARG A 105 9.78 -19.29 -2.25
N VAL A 106 9.85 -18.89 -3.52
CA VAL A 106 10.97 -19.24 -4.43
C VAL A 106 12.17 -18.34 -4.21
N ALA A 107 11.96 -17.05 -3.92
CA ALA A 107 13.03 -16.09 -3.65
C ALA A 107 13.69 -16.31 -2.28
N GLY A 108 12.97 -16.87 -1.31
CA GLY A 108 13.49 -17.23 0.01
C GLY A 108 14.25 -18.57 0.05
N SER A 109 14.13 -19.41 -0.99
CA SER A 109 15.06 -20.52 -1.22
C SER A 109 16.28 -20.00 -1.97
N GLU A 110 17.49 -20.40 -1.58
CA GLU A 110 18.66 -20.24 -2.46
C GLU A 110 18.25 -20.73 -3.84
N VAL A 111 18.24 -19.82 -4.82
CA VAL A 111 17.97 -20.16 -6.21
C VAL A 111 19.23 -20.87 -6.70
N GLU A 112 19.44 -22.11 -6.24
CA GLU A 112 20.28 -23.06 -6.94
C GLU A 112 19.73 -23.09 -8.36
N PHE A 113 20.53 -22.61 -9.30
CA PHE A 113 20.25 -22.59 -10.72
C PHE A 113 19.50 -23.88 -11.07
N LEU A 114 18.21 -23.75 -11.37
CA LEU A 114 17.36 -24.88 -11.74
C LEU A 114 17.99 -25.54 -12.97
N SER A 115 18.77 -26.60 -12.73
CA SER A 115 19.29 -27.40 -13.83
C SER A 115 18.08 -28.04 -14.54
N PRO A 116 18.09 -28.12 -15.88
CA PRO A 116 16.96 -28.68 -16.63
C PRO A 116 16.61 -30.15 -16.29
N TRP A 117 17.43 -30.80 -15.46
CA TRP A 117 17.36 -32.24 -15.15
C TRP A 117 16.62 -32.60 -13.86
N ASN A 118 16.16 -31.62 -13.05
CA ASN A 118 15.40 -31.94 -11.84
C ASN A 118 13.91 -32.13 -12.17
N SER A 119 13.58 -33.32 -12.69
CA SER A 119 12.26 -33.73 -13.18
C SER A 119 11.18 -33.90 -12.09
N SER A 120 11.52 -33.69 -10.82
CA SER A 120 10.60 -33.71 -9.68
C SER A 120 10.16 -32.32 -9.20
N ALA A 121 10.81 -31.24 -9.66
CA ALA A 121 10.32 -29.89 -9.43
C ALA A 121 9.08 -29.70 -10.30
N GLN A 122 7.90 -29.79 -9.68
CA GLN A 122 6.63 -29.49 -10.34
C GLN A 122 6.76 -28.13 -11.01
N LYS A 123 6.92 -28.12 -12.35
CA LYS A 123 7.05 -26.90 -13.14
C LYS A 123 5.82 -26.06 -12.84
N ARG A 124 5.96 -25.06 -11.96
CA ARG A 124 4.91 -24.10 -11.68
C ARG A 124 4.82 -23.22 -12.91
N VAL A 125 3.88 -23.56 -13.79
CA VAL A 125 3.63 -22.80 -15.01
C VAL A 125 3.06 -21.45 -14.57
N VAL A 126 3.81 -20.38 -14.83
CA VAL A 126 3.30 -19.02 -14.72
C VAL A 126 2.23 -18.86 -15.79
N THR A 127 0.97 -18.74 -15.39
CA THR A 127 -0.15 -18.61 -16.34
C THR A 127 -0.23 -17.20 -16.92
N GLY A 128 -0.87 -17.06 -18.10
CA GLY A 128 -1.14 -15.73 -18.67
C GLY A 128 -1.98 -14.84 -17.75
N GLU A 129 -2.87 -15.45 -16.95
CA GLU A 129 -3.65 -14.74 -15.93
C GLU A 129 -2.78 -14.24 -14.78
N ALA A 130 -1.79 -15.02 -14.33
CA ALA A 130 -0.82 -14.60 -13.32
C ALA A 130 -0.02 -13.37 -13.80
N ILE A 131 0.50 -13.42 -15.03
CA ILE A 131 1.23 -12.28 -15.63
C ILE A 131 0.32 -11.06 -15.73
N ARG A 132 -0.91 -11.22 -16.21
CA ARG A 132 -1.88 -10.12 -16.32
C ARG A 132 -2.20 -9.53 -14.95
N GLY A 133 -2.44 -10.37 -13.94
CA GLY A 133 -2.73 -9.92 -12.58
C GLY A 133 -1.58 -9.13 -11.96
N LEU A 134 -0.34 -9.60 -12.13
CA LEU A 134 0.86 -8.87 -11.70
C LEU A 134 1.01 -7.54 -12.45
N TYR A 135 0.82 -7.53 -13.76
CA TYR A 135 0.86 -6.32 -14.57
C TYR A 135 -0.18 -5.29 -14.09
N GLU A 136 -1.41 -5.72 -13.85
CA GLU A 136 -2.50 -4.90 -13.33
C GLU A 136 -2.21 -4.33 -11.93
N MET A 137 -1.50 -5.07 -11.09
CA MET A 137 -1.08 -4.63 -9.76
C MET A 137 0.10 -3.66 -9.82
N LEU A 138 1.12 -3.95 -10.64
CA LEU A 138 2.37 -3.18 -10.72
C LEU A 138 2.24 -1.89 -11.53
N ARG A 139 1.27 -1.82 -12.45
CA ARG A 139 0.98 -0.57 -13.19
C ARG A 139 0.20 0.46 -12.36
N ARG A 140 -0.14 0.15 -11.11
CA ARG A 140 -0.87 1.09 -10.25
C ARG A 140 -0.02 2.33 -9.97
N PRO A 141 -0.60 3.55 -9.94
CA PRO A 141 0.17 4.79 -9.75
C PRO A 141 0.97 4.83 -8.44
N TYR A 142 0.60 3.99 -7.47
CA TYR A 142 1.30 3.84 -6.21
C TYR A 142 2.81 3.56 -6.39
N TRP A 143 3.17 2.67 -7.31
CA TRP A 143 4.56 2.25 -7.52
C TRP A 143 5.44 3.31 -8.18
N SER A 144 4.83 4.32 -8.80
CA SER A 144 5.55 5.45 -9.42
C SER A 144 5.82 6.60 -8.44
N ARG A 145 5.46 6.46 -7.17
CA ARG A 145 5.66 7.50 -6.16
C ARG A 145 7.12 7.55 -5.70
N LEU A 146 7.70 8.75 -5.74
CA LEU A 146 9.09 9.00 -5.30
C LEU A 146 9.37 8.55 -3.86
N TRP A 147 8.37 8.69 -2.97
CA TRP A 147 8.52 8.46 -1.54
C TRP A 147 8.29 7.01 -1.09
N ILE A 148 7.94 6.10 -2.01
CA ILE A 148 7.58 4.71 -1.67
C ILE A 148 8.67 3.97 -0.89
N VAL A 149 9.94 4.27 -1.17
CA VAL A 149 11.09 3.66 -0.49
C VAL A 149 11.10 4.01 0.99
N GLN A 150 10.83 5.28 1.35
CA GLN A 150 10.80 5.70 2.75
C GLN A 150 9.61 5.12 3.50
N GLU A 151 8.55 4.73 2.78
CA GLU A 151 7.32 4.21 3.34
C GLU A 151 7.35 2.69 3.50
N VAL A 152 8.12 1.97 2.67
CA VAL A 152 8.08 0.49 2.59
C VAL A 152 9.41 -0.18 2.94
N ALA A 153 10.55 0.51 2.83
CA ALA A 153 11.89 -0.08 2.96
C ALA A 153 12.73 0.45 4.14
N LEU A 154 12.15 1.24 5.04
CA LEU A 154 12.77 1.75 6.27
C LEU A 154 12.11 1.15 7.51
#